data_AF-A0A9E5R8C4-F1
#
_entry.id   AF-A0A9E5R8C4-F1
#
_cell.length_a   1.000
_cell.length_b   1.000
_cell.length_c   1.000
_cell.angle_alpha   90.00
_cell.angle_beta   90.00
_cell.angle_gamma   90.00
#
_symmetry.space_group_name_H-M   'P 1'
#
loop_
_entity.id
_entity.type
_entity.pdbx_description
1 polymer ?
#
loop_
_entity_poly.entity_id
_entity_poly.type
_entity_poly.pdbx_seq_one_letter_code
_entity_poly.pdbx_strand_id
1 'polypeptide(L)'
;SSPTLFGSWPQILGWVALAGAIALSILSCSIGTRTPIGWNKVISYYNPPIADIINQSPHPLLIANTSMGVGEILSLSRLLAPNVTLQLTVDSSVPQIRAGFSDVFLMTYSQSWRSQIAAQQQALVQPAYQERGKTWLWQLIWQLNSQN
;
A
#
# COMPACT_ATOMS: atom_id res chain seq x y z
N SER A 1 -50.06 -32.73 -37.04
CA SER A 1 -48.80 -31.98 -36.96
C SER A 1 -48.77 -31.23 -35.65
N SER A 2 -48.00 -31.73 -34.68
CA SER A 2 -47.77 -31.08 -33.39
C SER A 2 -46.29 -31.21 -33.04
N PRO A 3 -45.68 -30.15 -32.48
CA PRO A 3 -44.23 -30.05 -32.35
C PRO A 3 -43.75 -30.83 -31.11
N THR A 4 -42.72 -31.67 -31.25
CA THR A 4 -42.02 -32.24 -30.10
C THR A 4 -41.18 -31.15 -29.45
N LEU A 5 -41.80 -30.40 -28.52
CA LEU A 5 -41.19 -29.29 -27.78
C LEU A 5 -40.28 -29.73 -26.63
N PHE A 6 -39.98 -31.03 -26.49
CA PHE A 6 -39.16 -31.53 -25.38
C PHE A 6 -38.03 -32.40 -25.94
N GLY A 7 -36.80 -31.90 -25.81
CA GLY A 7 -35.58 -32.61 -26.23
C GLY A 7 -35.49 -33.98 -25.57
N SER A 8 -34.85 -34.93 -26.25
CA SER A 8 -34.68 -36.28 -25.71
C SER A 8 -33.81 -36.24 -24.45
N TRP A 9 -34.12 -37.06 -23.44
CA TRP A 9 -33.35 -37.20 -22.20
C TRP A 9 -31.81 -37.15 -22.33
N PRO A 10 -31.18 -37.80 -23.33
CA PRO A 10 -29.73 -37.68 -23.53
C PRO A 10 -29.27 -36.28 -23.95
N GLN A 11 -30.09 -35.50 -24.65
CA GLN A 11 -29.78 -34.12 -25.02
C GLN A 11 -29.80 -33.21 -23.78
N ILE A 12 -30.80 -33.36 -22.92
CA ILE A 12 -30.94 -32.57 -21.68
C ILE A 12 -29.73 -32.81 -20.77
N LEU A 13 -29.29 -34.07 -20.62
CA LEU A 13 -28.08 -34.41 -19.86
C LEU A 13 -26.82 -33.78 -20.48
N GLY A 14 -26.72 -33.76 -21.81
CA GLY A 14 -25.63 -33.09 -22.52
C GLY A 14 -25.58 -31.58 -22.27
N TRP A 15 -26.72 -30.89 -22.33
CA TRP A 15 -26.81 -29.46 -22.06
C TRP A 15 -26.48 -29.11 -20.61
N VAL A 16 -26.91 -29.94 -19.64
CA VAL A 16 -26.59 -29.75 -18.21
C VAL A 16 -25.09 -29.95 -17.96
N ALA A 17 -24.47 -30.98 -18.56
CA ALA A 17 -23.03 -31.20 -18.45
C ALA A 17 -22.21 -30.05 -19.06
N LEU A 18 -22.64 -29.54 -20.24
CA LEU A 18 -22.00 -28.40 -20.90
C LEU A 18 -22.12 -27.12 -20.07
N ALA A 19 -23.31 -26.82 -19.55
CA ALA A 19 -23.53 -25.65 -18.69
C ALA A 19 -22.72 -25.73 -17.39
N GLY A 20 -22.60 -26.93 -16.80
CA GLY A 20 -21.77 -27.17 -15.62
C GLY A 20 -20.28 -26.94 -15.89
N ALA A 21 -19.76 -27.41 -17.03
CA ALA A 21 -18.37 -27.19 -17.42
C ALA A 21 -18.05 -25.69 -17.65
N ILE A 22 -18.97 -24.95 -18.27
CA ILE A 22 -18.83 -23.50 -18.47
C ILE A 22 -18.89 -22.75 -17.14
N ALA A 23 -19.80 -23.10 -16.24
CA ALA A 23 -19.89 -22.49 -14.91
C ALA A 23 -18.61 -22.72 -14.07
N LEU A 24 -18.03 -23.92 -14.12
CA LEU A 24 -16.76 -24.25 -13.45
C LEU A 24 -15.58 -23.44 -14.04
N SER A 25 -15.59 -23.17 -15.35
CA SER A 25 -14.54 -22.37 -15.99
C SER A 25 -14.57 -20.89 -15.56
N ILE A 26 -15.75 -20.32 -15.35
CA ILE A 26 -15.90 -18.91 -14.93
C ILE A 26 -15.49 -18.72 -13.46
N LEU A 27 -15.77 -19.70 -12.61
CA LEU A 27 -15.33 -19.70 -11.20
C LEU A 27 -13.80 -19.80 -11.08
N SER A 28 -13.12 -20.44 -12.03
CA SER A 28 -11.65 -20.58 -12.02
C SER A 28 -10.91 -19.27 -12.37
N CYS A 29 -11.57 -18.28 -12.97
CA CYS A 29 -10.94 -17.00 -13.32
C CYS A 29 -11.03 -15.93 -12.22
N SER A 30 -11.77 -16.16 -11.13
CA SER A 30 -12.02 -15.13 -10.12
C SER A 30 -11.04 -15.16 -8.93
N ILE A 31 -10.09 -16.11 -8.93
CA ILE A 31 -9.00 -16.21 -7.94
C ILE A 31 -7.66 -15.82 -8.59
N GLY A 32 -7.71 -14.93 -9.59
CA GLY A 32 -6.55 -14.17 -10.03
C GLY A 32 -6.31 -13.06 -9.03
N THR A 33 -5.64 -13.40 -7.92
CA THR A 33 -5.05 -12.45 -6.99
C THR A 33 -4.46 -11.27 -7.75
N ARG A 34 -4.80 -10.04 -7.31
CA ARG A 34 -4.13 -8.80 -7.73
C ARG A 34 -2.66 -8.89 -7.31
N THR A 35 -1.87 -9.66 -8.02
CA THR A 35 -0.43 -9.72 -7.85
C THR A 35 0.13 -8.51 -8.60
N PRO A 36 0.77 -7.57 -7.90
CA PRO A 36 1.48 -6.49 -8.56
C PRO A 36 2.54 -7.13 -9.48
N ILE A 37 2.34 -6.98 -10.78
CA ILE A 37 3.19 -7.43 -11.88
C ILE A 37 4.68 -7.27 -11.57
N GLY A 38 5.43 -8.36 -11.77
CA GLY A 38 6.78 -8.64 -11.27
C GLY A 38 7.96 -7.79 -11.76
N TRP A 39 7.74 -6.58 -12.29
CA TRP A 39 8.85 -5.63 -12.53
C TRP A 39 9.34 -4.96 -11.24
N ASN A 40 8.58 -5.04 -10.14
CA ASN A 40 8.97 -4.52 -8.82
C ASN A 40 9.82 -5.53 -7.98
N LYS A 41 10.13 -6.73 -8.50
CA LYS A 41 10.83 -7.76 -7.68
C LYS A 41 12.30 -7.46 -7.38
N VAL A 42 12.94 -6.57 -8.15
CA VAL A 42 14.38 -6.28 -8.00
C VAL A 42 14.63 -4.90 -7.38
N ILE A 43 13.69 -3.97 -7.53
CA ILE A 43 13.79 -2.60 -7.05
C ILE A 43 12.64 -2.44 -6.05
N SER A 44 12.96 -2.28 -4.77
CA SER A 44 12.00 -1.99 -3.70
C SER A 44 11.13 -3.14 -3.16
N TYR A 45 11.74 -4.25 -2.74
CA TYR A 45 11.05 -5.35 -2.01
C TYR A 45 10.26 -4.87 -0.78
N TYR A 46 10.70 -3.79 -0.14
CA TYR A 46 10.11 -3.24 1.07
C TYR A 46 8.95 -2.27 0.80
N ASN A 47 8.77 -1.81 -0.44
CA ASN A 47 7.75 -0.81 -0.76
C ASN A 47 6.30 -1.30 -0.58
N PRO A 48 5.93 -2.54 -0.97
CA PRO A 48 4.58 -3.04 -0.72
C PRO A 48 4.16 -3.03 0.76
N PRO A 49 4.92 -3.63 1.71
CA PRO A 49 4.52 -3.59 3.12
C PRO A 49 4.57 -2.18 3.71
N ILE A 50 5.49 -1.31 3.26
CA ILE A 50 5.52 0.10 3.67
C ILE A 50 4.25 0.83 3.20
N ALA A 51 3.85 0.63 1.94
CA ALA A 51 2.65 1.24 1.38
C ALA A 51 1.38 0.76 2.11
N ASP A 52 1.29 -0.53 2.44
CA ASP A 52 0.16 -1.09 3.18
C ASP A 52 0.00 -0.45 4.56
N ILE A 53 1.09 -0.18 5.27
CA ILE A 53 1.07 0.52 6.57
C ILE A 53 0.56 1.94 6.41
N ILE A 54 1.09 2.68 5.44
CA ILE A 54 0.71 4.09 5.21
C ILE A 54 -0.76 4.19 4.78
N ASN A 55 -1.20 3.31 3.87
CA ASN A 55 -2.54 3.34 3.28
C ASN A 55 -3.67 3.01 4.28
N GLN A 56 -3.37 2.41 5.43
CA GLN A 56 -4.34 2.16 6.49
C GLN A 56 -4.77 3.44 7.22
N SER A 57 -3.97 4.51 7.12
CA SER A 57 -4.25 5.77 7.78
C SER A 57 -5.31 6.57 6.98
N PRO A 58 -6.27 7.25 7.63
CA PRO A 58 -7.32 8.01 6.94
C PRO A 58 -6.80 9.16 6.09
N HIS A 59 -5.81 9.91 6.57
CA HIS A 59 -5.23 11.06 5.85
C HIS A 59 -3.76 11.25 6.22
N PRO A 60 -2.87 10.33 5.77
CA PRO A 60 -1.48 10.34 6.17
C PRO A 60 -0.63 11.31 5.34
N LEU A 61 0.42 11.81 5.98
CA LEU A 61 1.53 12.51 5.34
C LEU A 61 2.75 11.59 5.31
N LEU A 62 3.28 11.30 4.12
CA LEU A 62 4.58 10.66 3.94
C LEU A 62 5.61 11.75 3.58
N ILE A 63 6.61 11.93 4.44
CA ILE A 63 7.74 12.83 4.18
C ILE A 63 8.93 11.99 3.75
N ALA A 64 9.29 12.10 2.47
CA ALA A 64 10.36 11.34 1.85
C ALA A 64 11.58 12.22 1.61
N ASN A 65 12.72 11.82 2.18
CA ASN A 65 13.99 12.48 1.94
C ASN A 65 14.72 11.85 0.74
N THR A 66 15.20 12.69 -0.18
CA THR A 66 15.96 12.26 -1.37
C THR A 66 17.19 11.39 -1.07
N SER A 67 17.74 11.39 0.16
CA SER A 67 18.79 10.43 0.57
C SER A 67 18.37 8.97 0.45
N MET A 68 17.07 8.67 0.43
CA MET A 68 16.53 7.33 0.15
C MET A 68 16.71 6.90 -1.30
N GLY A 69 17.04 7.84 -2.20
CA GLY A 69 17.04 7.64 -3.64
C GLY A 69 15.67 7.96 -4.25
N VAL A 70 15.65 8.85 -5.24
CA VAL A 70 14.41 9.27 -5.94
C VAL A 70 13.69 8.09 -6.59
N GLY A 71 14.43 7.09 -7.08
CA GLY A 71 13.85 5.88 -7.65
C GLY A 71 13.01 5.08 -6.65
N GLU A 72 13.50 4.93 -5.41
CA GLU A 72 12.78 4.20 -4.35
C GLU A 72 11.48 4.93 -3.98
N ILE A 73 11.56 6.25 -3.85
CA ILE A 73 10.43 7.12 -3.53
C ILE A 73 9.38 7.09 -4.64
N LEU A 74 9.81 7.14 -5.90
CA LEU A 74 8.93 7.08 -7.06
C LEU A 74 8.28 5.71 -7.25
N SER A 75 9.00 4.64 -6.92
CA SER A 75 8.41 3.29 -6.90
C SER A 75 7.36 3.18 -5.80
N LEU A 76 7.62 3.72 -4.60
CA LEU A 76 6.68 3.71 -3.49
C LEU A 76 5.42 4.53 -3.79
N SER A 77 5.57 5.71 -4.39
CA SER A 77 4.45 6.61 -4.65
C SER A 77 3.36 6.00 -5.54
N ARG A 78 3.72 5.03 -6.40
CA ARG A 78 2.76 4.27 -7.22
C ARG A 78 1.90 3.29 -6.43
N LEU A 79 2.32 2.93 -5.21
CA LEU A 79 1.61 2.01 -4.32
C LEU A 79 0.77 2.75 -3.27
N LEU A 80 0.98 4.06 -3.12
CA LEU A 80 0.25 4.88 -2.15
C LEU A 80 -1.21 5.10 -2.61
N ALA A 81 -2.12 5.07 -1.66
CA ALA A 81 -3.51 5.37 -1.89
C ALA A 81 -3.71 6.87 -2.20
N PRO A 82 -4.78 7.26 -2.92
CA PRO A 82 -5.00 8.65 -3.33
C PRO A 82 -5.15 9.66 -2.18
N ASN A 83 -5.48 9.19 -0.97
CA ASN A 83 -5.60 10.01 0.24
C ASN A 83 -4.25 10.29 0.92
N VAL A 84 -3.17 9.66 0.48
CA VAL A 84 -1.83 9.86 1.03
C VAL A 84 -1.22 11.12 0.43
N THR A 85 -0.81 12.06 1.28
CA THR A 85 -0.03 13.21 0.84
C THR A 85 1.46 12.86 0.86
N LEU A 86 2.13 12.92 -0.29
CA LEU A 86 3.58 12.75 -0.40
C LEU A 86 4.29 14.11 -0.42
N GLN A 87 5.20 14.33 0.53
CA GLN A 87 6.06 15.50 0.58
C GLN A 87 7.53 15.09 0.39
N LEU A 88 8.13 15.55 -0.71
CA LEU A 88 9.53 15.32 -1.01
C LEU A 88 10.40 16.43 -0.40
N THR A 89 11.51 16.07 0.24
CA THR A 89 12.45 17.01 0.84
C THR A 89 13.90 16.63 0.52
N VAL A 90 14.77 17.64 0.49
CA VAL A 90 16.20 17.47 0.26
C VAL A 90 16.94 17.52 1.60
N ASP A 91 18.07 16.83 1.71
CA ASP A 91 18.78 16.49 2.96
C ASP A 91 19.11 17.66 3.90
N SER A 92 19.03 18.92 3.44
CA SER A 92 19.38 20.11 4.22
C SER A 92 18.19 20.86 4.83
N SER A 93 16.95 20.57 4.43
CA SER A 93 15.78 21.30 4.94
C SER A 93 14.88 20.42 5.81
N VAL A 94 14.54 20.92 7.00
CA VAL A 94 13.47 20.37 7.82
C VAL A 94 12.14 20.88 7.25
N PRO A 95 11.27 20.00 6.74
CA PRO A 95 10.02 20.42 6.13
C PRO A 95 9.05 20.94 7.20
N GLN A 96 8.31 21.99 6.83
CA GLN A 96 7.16 22.43 7.62
C GLN A 96 6.03 21.42 7.43
N ILE A 97 5.57 20.84 8.55
CA ILE A 97 4.44 19.91 8.59
C ILE A 97 3.19 20.73 8.91
N ARG A 98 2.23 20.77 7.99
CA ARG A 98 0.93 21.42 8.23
C ARG A 98 0.09 20.57 9.17
N ALA A 99 -0.78 21.21 9.95
CA ALA A 99 -1.77 20.50 10.75
C ALA A 99 -2.83 19.82 9.86
N GLY A 100 -3.51 18.79 10.39
CA GLY A 100 -4.64 18.12 9.72
C GLY A 100 -4.33 16.77 9.09
N PHE A 101 -3.13 16.22 9.28
CA PHE A 101 -2.82 14.83 8.94
C PHE A 101 -3.12 13.92 10.13
N SER A 102 -3.69 12.74 9.87
CA SER A 102 -3.95 11.75 10.93
C SER A 102 -2.65 11.17 11.46
N ASP A 103 -1.75 10.86 10.53
CA ASP A 103 -0.48 10.17 10.79
C ASP A 103 0.60 10.81 9.94
N VAL A 104 1.80 10.93 10.49
CA VAL A 104 2.96 11.43 9.75
C VAL A 104 4.06 10.39 9.77
N PHE A 105 4.44 9.96 8.57
CA PHE A 105 5.49 8.99 8.33
C PHE A 105 6.73 9.65 7.75
N LEU A 106 7.91 9.18 8.15
CA LEU A 106 9.20 9.66 7.69
C LEU A 106 9.95 8.52 7.00
N MET A 107 10.41 8.77 5.77
CA MET A 107 11.25 7.85 5.01
C MET A 107 12.62 8.47 4.76
N THR A 108 13.60 8.06 5.57
CA THR A 108 14.95 8.64 5.59
C THR A 108 15.94 7.72 6.29
N TYR A 109 17.21 7.77 5.84
CA TYR A 109 18.33 7.17 6.54
C TYR A 109 18.96 8.09 7.60
N SER A 110 18.71 9.39 7.52
CA SER A 110 19.41 10.39 8.34
C SER A 110 18.84 10.47 9.76
N GLN A 111 19.60 10.01 10.75
CA GLN A 111 19.23 10.14 12.16
C GLN A 111 19.16 11.61 12.59
N SER A 112 20.09 12.45 12.15
CA SER A 112 20.11 13.88 12.51
C SER A 112 18.86 14.59 12.00
N TRP A 113 18.43 14.29 10.77
CA TRP A 113 17.22 14.86 10.19
C TRP A 113 15.95 14.39 10.92
N ARG A 114 15.86 13.11 11.29
CA ARG A 114 14.78 12.59 12.15
C ARG A 114 14.72 13.32 13.49
N SER A 115 15.86 13.48 14.15
CA SER A 115 15.93 14.16 15.46
C SER A 115 15.54 15.63 15.36
N GLN A 116 15.91 16.33 14.28
CA GLN A 116 15.51 17.71 14.05
C GLN A 116 13.99 17.86 13.88
N ILE A 117 13.37 16.97 13.10
CA ILE A 117 11.90 16.95 12.96
C ILE A 117 11.24 16.66 14.30
N ALA A 118 11.70 15.63 15.02
CA ALA A 118 11.16 15.27 16.33
C ALA A 118 11.18 16.48 17.29
N ALA A 119 12.30 17.20 17.33
CA ALA A 119 12.46 18.39 18.17
C ALA A 119 11.55 19.54 17.71
N GLN A 120 11.49 19.84 16.40
CA GLN A 120 10.64 20.90 15.86
C GLN A 120 9.15 20.64 16.11
N GLN A 121 8.76 19.38 16.08
CA GLN A 121 7.37 18.94 16.22
C GLN A 121 6.99 18.59 17.67
N GLN A 122 7.93 18.65 18.62
CA GLN A 122 7.72 18.21 20.01
C GLN A 122 7.12 16.80 20.07
N ALA A 123 7.59 15.92 19.18
CA ALA A 123 7.06 14.59 18.96
C ALA A 123 8.16 13.54 19.16
N LEU A 124 7.73 12.31 19.41
CA LEU A 124 8.61 11.15 19.41
C LEU A 124 8.62 10.54 18.01
N VAL A 125 9.73 9.92 17.63
CA VAL A 125 9.84 9.18 16.37
C VAL A 125 10.00 7.70 16.71
N GLN A 126 9.07 6.88 16.23
CA GLN A 126 9.07 5.43 16.45
C GLN A 126 9.20 4.67 15.13
N PRO A 127 9.81 3.48 15.13
CA PRO A 127 9.91 2.67 13.93
C PRO A 127 8.53 2.10 13.57
N ALA A 128 8.06 2.38 12.35
CA ALA A 128 6.80 1.86 11.82
C ALA A 128 7.00 0.60 10.97
N TYR A 129 8.15 0.46 10.32
CA TYR A 129 8.51 -0.75 9.58
C TYR A 129 10.01 -1.03 9.68
N GLN A 130 10.35 -2.26 10.05
CA GLN A 130 11.71 -2.75 10.20
C GLN A 130 11.88 -4.07 9.45
N GLU A 131 13.04 -4.25 8.83
CA GLU A 131 13.37 -5.48 8.10
C GLU A 131 14.87 -5.70 8.19
N ARG A 132 15.28 -6.92 8.60
CA ARG A 132 16.69 -7.30 8.81
C ARG A 132 17.49 -6.32 9.69
N GLY A 133 16.88 -5.80 10.75
CA GLY A 133 17.51 -4.86 11.68
C GLY A 133 17.69 -3.43 11.14
N LYS A 134 17.16 -3.13 9.95
CA LYS A 134 17.11 -1.77 9.40
C LYS A 134 15.68 -1.24 9.46
N THR A 135 15.53 0.00 9.92
CA THR A 135 14.24 0.69 9.92
C THR A 135 14.11 1.50 8.64
N TRP A 136 13.09 1.19 7.85
CA TRP A 136 12.82 1.84 6.56
C TRP A 136 11.74 2.91 6.67
N LEU A 137 10.79 2.72 7.59
CA LEU A 137 9.70 3.66 7.84
C LEU A 137 9.66 4.04 9.32
N TRP A 138 9.49 5.32 9.58
CA TRP A 138 9.30 5.87 10.91
C TRP A 138 7.96 6.59 10.99
N GLN A 139 7.39 6.69 12.17
CA GLN A 139 6.17 7.43 12.45
C GLN A 139 6.42 8.46 13.55
N LEU A 140 5.85 9.65 13.38
CA LEU A 140 5.81 10.68 14.41
C LEU A 140 4.64 10.42 15.36
N ILE A 141 4.93 10.39 16.65
CA ILE A 141 3.97 10.22 17.74
C ILE A 141 3.96 11.49 18.57
N TRP A 142 2.85 12.23 18.50
CA TRP A 142 2.66 13.45 19.26
C TRP A 142 2.51 13.15 20.75
N GLN A 143 3.12 13.97 21.62
CA GLN A 143 3.11 13.75 23.07
C GLN A 143 1.75 14.09 23.74
N LEU A 144 0.71 14.43 22.98
CA LEU A 144 -0.58 14.93 23.49
C LEU A 144 -1.64 13.87 23.82
N ASN A 145 -1.32 12.57 23.78
CA ASN A 145 -2.19 11.52 24.34
C ASN A 145 -2.03 11.33 25.87
N SER A 146 -1.78 12.42 26.61
CA SER A 146 -1.61 12.41 28.07
C SER A 146 -2.83 12.94 28.84
N GLN A 147 -3.86 13.52 28.20
CA GLN A 147 -5.08 13.93 28.89
C GLN A 147 -6.29 13.96 27.93
N ASN A 148 -7.00 12.84 27.81
CA ASN A 148 -8.47 12.82 27.81
C ASN A 148 -9.00 11.39 28.00
#